data_AF-A0A2V2F492-F1
#
_entry.id   AF-A0A2V2F492-F1
#
_cell.length_a   1.000
_cell.length_b   1.000
_cell.length_c   1.000
_cell.angle_alpha   90.00
_cell.angle_beta   90.00
_cell.angle_gamma   90.00
#
_symmetry.space_group_name_H-M   'P 1'
#
loop_
_entity.id
_entity.type
_entity.pdbx_description
1 polymer ?
#
loop_
_entity_poly.entity_id
_entity_poly.type
_entity_poly.pdbx_seq_one_letter_code
_entity_poly.pdbx_strand_id
1 'polypeptide(L)'
;MAYIVFDMEWNQPACADQPQRGANGVRLSGEIMQIGAVRLAPDGSVADSFSMCVHPRFYKRLNRRVRELTGITKEMLADAPDFPEVCAAFATFCGEHPILLTWGYDDIPMLKQNMTAWGLDTSLCADFYNLQTVFNAQTDGGKGQRSLAYAMEYYGIAPEFEAHDALHDAYHTALVAAHLDLGAGLSDYGGDPGTLWEHPVENGRFGPYKSKRDAFADTELTLPRCPTCGAVLQTEKWVAKGGGSYITVAHCDTDGAFVGRMRFRMPDKTTVYALRTLYKGTDHADEHYGAAAEKAEARKTAFKERMRERKKQKAAERAAAREAAKQADAEKAADVAPAEVAVTAAAPVAPENRFAMSTEEARARMESGRIYYPSDPSIMDEQAGYLETVYDYNATRPGETEKRAALLREMFAEIGENAYIEPPFHANFGGRHVHIGRDFYANFNLTLVDDADIRIGDGCMCAPNVVIATAAHPIDPEMRRAALQYNLPVTIGNNVWLGAGAIVLPGVTIGDNTVVGAGAVVTKNLPANVVAVGNPARVLREIGEHDKIYYHKDLKVDL
;
A
#
# COMPACT_ATOMS: atom_id res chain seq x y z
N MET A 1 27.84 28.09 -16.23
CA MET A 1 27.00 26.98 -15.76
C MET A 1 25.64 27.15 -16.39
N ALA A 2 25.18 26.15 -17.14
CA ALA A 2 23.85 26.13 -17.74
C ALA A 2 23.02 25.06 -17.04
N TYR A 3 21.80 25.42 -16.63
CA TYR A 3 20.84 24.45 -16.14
C TYR A 3 20.15 23.79 -17.34
N ILE A 4 20.24 22.46 -17.40
CA ILE A 4 19.60 21.65 -18.43
C ILE A 4 18.56 20.79 -17.73
N VAL A 5 17.29 21.09 -17.95
CA VAL A 5 16.21 20.22 -17.49
C VAL A 5 16.01 19.15 -18.55
N PHE A 6 16.01 17.89 -18.16
CA PHE A 6 15.86 16.79 -19.11
C PHE A 6 15.00 15.66 -18.54
N ASP A 7 14.44 14.89 -19.45
CA ASP A 7 13.65 13.69 -19.20
C ASP A 7 13.93 12.68 -20.33
N MET A 8 13.52 11.42 -20.15
CA MET A 8 13.77 10.37 -21.12
C MET A 8 12.66 9.34 -21.13
N GLU A 9 12.39 8.80 -22.31
CA GLU A 9 11.55 7.62 -22.46
C GLU A 9 12.41 6.40 -22.80
N TRP A 10 12.15 5.27 -22.16
CA TRP A 10 12.93 4.03 -22.36
C TRP A 10 12.07 2.78 -22.49
N ASN A 11 12.53 1.86 -23.33
CA ASN A 11 11.93 0.54 -23.46
C ASN A 11 12.32 -0.36 -22.29
N GLN A 12 11.43 -1.28 -21.95
CA GLN A 12 11.66 -2.32 -20.95
C GLN A 12 11.59 -3.71 -21.58
N PRO A 13 12.29 -4.72 -21.04
CA PRO A 13 12.20 -6.09 -21.53
C PRO A 13 10.75 -6.58 -21.52
N ALA A 14 10.36 -7.31 -22.58
CA ALA A 14 8.97 -7.79 -22.74
C ALA A 14 8.58 -8.85 -21.70
N CYS A 15 9.56 -9.51 -21.08
CA CYS A 15 9.40 -10.38 -19.92
C CYS A 15 10.65 -10.34 -19.02
N ALA A 16 10.50 -10.74 -17.75
CA ALA A 16 11.58 -10.68 -16.74
C ALA A 16 12.84 -11.51 -17.10
N ASP A 17 12.70 -12.48 -18.01
CA ASP A 17 13.74 -13.43 -18.43
C ASP A 17 14.55 -12.96 -19.66
N GLN A 18 14.43 -11.68 -20.06
CA GLN A 18 15.21 -11.08 -21.14
C GLN A 18 16.21 -10.00 -20.69
N PRO A 19 17.11 -10.23 -19.71
CA PRO A 19 18.15 -9.24 -19.46
C PRO A 19 19.18 -9.25 -20.60
N GLN A 20 19.24 -8.16 -21.37
CA GLN A 20 20.29 -7.97 -22.37
C GLN A 20 21.56 -7.43 -21.71
N ARG A 21 22.71 -7.90 -22.19
CA ARG A 21 24.02 -7.38 -21.80
C ARG A 21 24.52 -6.43 -22.89
N GLY A 22 24.99 -5.25 -22.48
CA GLY A 22 25.71 -4.30 -23.33
C GLY A 22 27.01 -4.90 -23.88
N ALA A 23 27.66 -4.19 -24.79
CA ALA A 23 28.94 -4.61 -25.38
C ALA A 23 30.01 -4.90 -24.30
N ASN A 24 29.91 -4.24 -23.15
CA ASN A 24 30.80 -4.39 -21.99
C ASN A 24 30.29 -5.37 -20.91
N GLY A 25 29.25 -6.17 -21.20
CA GLY A 25 28.70 -7.15 -20.25
C GLY A 25 27.74 -6.59 -19.20
N VAL A 26 27.53 -5.26 -19.17
CA VAL A 26 26.60 -4.53 -18.28
C VAL A 26 25.16 -4.94 -18.55
N ARG A 27 24.41 -5.25 -17.49
CA ARG A 27 22.98 -5.58 -17.59
C ARG A 27 22.16 -4.30 -17.69
N LEU A 28 21.41 -4.13 -18.77
CA LEU A 28 20.51 -2.98 -18.95
C LEU A 28 19.14 -3.23 -18.29
N SER A 29 18.69 -2.31 -17.43
CA SER A 29 17.33 -2.32 -16.88
C SER A 29 16.28 -1.74 -17.85
N GLY A 30 16.73 -0.90 -18.78
CA GLY A 30 15.94 -0.31 -19.85
C GLY A 30 16.87 0.20 -20.96
N GLU A 31 16.33 0.40 -22.16
CA GLU A 31 17.06 1.00 -23.27
C GLU A 31 16.38 2.30 -23.66
N ILE A 32 17.12 3.41 -23.64
CA ILE A 32 16.60 4.74 -23.95
C ILE A 32 16.12 4.79 -25.40
N MET A 33 14.94 5.37 -25.60
CA MET A 33 14.27 5.54 -26.90
C MET A 33 14.05 6.99 -27.27
N GLN A 34 14.06 7.90 -26.31
CA GLN A 34 13.98 9.34 -26.54
C GLN A 34 14.72 10.07 -25.42
N ILE A 35 15.45 11.12 -25.78
CA ILE A 35 15.98 12.11 -24.84
C ILE A 35 15.35 13.44 -25.18
N GLY A 36 14.72 14.08 -24.20
CA GLY A 36 14.16 15.41 -24.30
C GLY A 36 14.79 16.32 -23.26
N ALA A 37 15.13 17.54 -23.64
CA ALA A 37 15.74 18.49 -22.74
C ALA A 37 15.42 19.93 -23.11
N VAL A 38 15.47 20.81 -22.12
CA VAL A 38 15.35 22.24 -22.27
C VAL A 38 16.45 22.95 -21.49
N ARG A 39 16.97 24.04 -22.06
CA ARG A 39 17.94 24.90 -21.40
C ARG A 39 17.22 26.04 -20.70
N LEU A 40 17.55 26.29 -19.44
CA LEU A 40 17.03 27.46 -18.73
C LEU A 40 17.89 28.69 -19.01
N ALA A 41 17.24 29.81 -19.28
CA ALA A 41 17.84 31.13 -19.26
C ALA A 41 18.09 31.58 -17.80
N PRO A 42 18.90 32.64 -17.57
CA PRO A 42 19.15 33.16 -16.24
C PRO A 42 17.90 33.63 -15.46
N ASP A 43 16.82 33.97 -16.16
CA ASP A 43 15.53 34.35 -15.57
C ASP A 43 14.60 33.15 -15.30
N GLY A 44 15.07 31.92 -15.55
CA GLY A 44 14.31 30.69 -15.37
C GLY A 44 13.42 30.29 -16.55
N SER A 45 13.33 31.12 -17.61
CA SER A 45 12.57 30.79 -18.81
C SER A 45 13.27 29.74 -19.68
N VAL A 46 12.51 29.05 -20.53
CA VAL A 46 13.07 28.08 -21.49
C VAL A 46 13.72 28.85 -22.65
N ALA A 47 15.05 28.71 -22.80
CA ALA A 47 15.83 29.38 -23.83
C ALA A 47 15.96 28.58 -25.12
N ASP A 48 16.06 27.26 -24.99
CA ASP A 48 16.36 26.33 -26.08
C ASP A 48 15.87 24.93 -25.72
N SER A 49 15.67 24.07 -26.72
CA SER A 49 15.14 22.73 -26.55
C SER A 49 15.86 21.70 -27.43
N PHE A 50 15.96 20.49 -26.94
CA PHE A 50 16.54 19.33 -27.61
C PHE A 50 15.59 18.15 -27.50
N SER A 51 15.35 17.44 -28.60
CA SER A 51 14.59 16.19 -28.58
C SER A 51 15.08 15.28 -29.70
N MET A 52 15.42 14.05 -29.35
CA MET A 52 15.85 13.05 -30.32
C MET A 52 15.37 11.66 -29.89
N CYS A 53 14.78 10.93 -30.83
CA CYS A 53 14.58 9.49 -30.69
C CYS A 53 15.90 8.74 -30.81
N VAL A 54 15.97 7.57 -30.20
CA VAL A 54 17.13 6.67 -30.18
C VAL A 54 16.73 5.33 -30.79
N HIS A 55 17.53 4.83 -31.74
CA HIS A 55 17.29 3.51 -32.31
C HIS A 55 17.68 2.39 -31.33
N PRO A 56 16.74 1.50 -30.95
CA PRO A 56 17.02 0.45 -29.97
C PRO A 56 17.81 -0.72 -30.57
N ARG A 57 18.93 -1.07 -29.93
CA ARG A 57 19.82 -2.18 -30.29
C ARG A 57 19.68 -3.40 -29.38
N PHE A 58 19.35 -3.20 -28.11
CA PHE A 58 19.24 -4.27 -27.11
C PHE A 58 17.81 -4.83 -27.02
N TYR A 59 16.82 -3.98 -26.79
CA TYR A 59 15.40 -4.30 -26.67
C TYR A 59 14.64 -3.97 -27.95
N LYS A 60 14.93 -4.72 -29.02
CA LYS A 60 14.35 -4.54 -30.37
C LYS A 60 12.82 -4.68 -30.44
N ARG A 61 12.20 -5.32 -29.45
CA ARG A 61 10.74 -5.42 -29.36
C ARG A 61 10.23 -4.36 -28.38
N LEU A 62 9.48 -3.40 -28.91
CA LEU A 62 8.84 -2.38 -28.09
C LEU A 62 7.82 -3.01 -27.14
N ASN A 63 7.92 -2.68 -25.85
CA ASN A 63 6.97 -3.10 -24.85
C ASN A 63 5.60 -2.48 -25.13
N ARG A 64 4.54 -3.29 -25.09
CA ARG A 64 3.17 -2.85 -25.41
C ARG A 64 2.72 -1.68 -24.54
N ARG A 65 3.01 -1.72 -23.23
CA ARG A 65 2.59 -0.67 -22.29
C ARG A 65 3.33 0.62 -22.56
N VAL A 66 4.64 0.54 -22.79
CA VAL A 66 5.47 1.72 -23.07
C VAL A 66 4.98 2.41 -24.36
N ARG A 67 4.73 1.64 -25.42
CA ARG A 67 4.14 2.16 -26.66
C ARG A 67 2.78 2.85 -26.45
N GLU A 68 1.91 2.25 -25.64
CA GLU A 68 0.59 2.80 -25.35
C GLU A 68 0.68 4.07 -24.48
N LEU A 69 1.72 4.20 -23.66
CA LEU A 69 1.93 5.34 -22.77
C LEU A 69 2.57 6.53 -23.51
N THR A 70 3.64 6.28 -24.27
CA THR A 70 4.49 7.34 -24.83
C THR A 70 4.13 7.75 -26.26
N GLY A 71 3.28 6.97 -26.92
CA GLY A 71 2.98 7.16 -28.34
C GLY A 71 4.14 6.86 -29.29
N ILE A 72 5.35 6.54 -28.79
CA ILE A 72 6.52 6.21 -29.62
C ILE A 72 6.22 4.97 -30.47
N THR A 73 6.32 5.13 -31.78
CA THR A 73 6.06 4.06 -32.76
C THR A 73 7.35 3.41 -33.23
N LYS A 74 7.25 2.22 -33.86
CA LYS A 74 8.44 1.56 -34.42
C LYS A 74 9.02 2.37 -35.58
N GLU A 75 8.15 3.05 -36.31
CA GLU A 75 8.47 3.87 -37.45
C GLU A 75 9.30 5.09 -37.01
N MET A 76 8.94 5.74 -35.89
CA MET A 76 9.72 6.83 -35.30
C MET A 76 11.14 6.40 -34.89
N LEU A 77 11.29 5.16 -34.41
CA LEU A 77 12.59 4.62 -33.98
C LEU A 77 13.41 4.03 -35.12
N ALA A 78 12.80 3.69 -36.25
CA ALA A 78 13.47 2.98 -37.34
C ALA A 78 14.59 3.81 -37.98
N ASP A 79 14.34 5.11 -38.16
CA ASP A 79 15.27 6.06 -38.80
C ASP A 79 16.04 6.91 -37.77
N ALA A 80 15.89 6.62 -36.47
CA ALA A 80 16.59 7.33 -35.41
C ALA A 80 18.10 6.98 -35.39
N PRO A 81 18.97 7.88 -34.93
CA PRO A 81 20.38 7.56 -34.70
C PRO A 81 20.56 6.57 -33.54
N ASP A 82 21.70 5.88 -33.51
CA ASP A 82 22.06 5.01 -32.38
C ASP A 82 22.38 5.84 -31.13
N PHE A 83 22.24 5.22 -29.95
CA PHE A 83 22.42 5.90 -28.66
C PHE A 83 23.73 6.71 -28.54
N PRO A 84 24.91 6.23 -28.99
CA PRO A 84 26.13 7.04 -28.94
C PRO A 84 26.05 8.36 -29.71
N GLU A 85 25.38 8.37 -30.87
CA GLU A 85 25.21 9.57 -31.69
C GLU A 85 24.26 10.56 -31.03
N VAL A 86 23.13 10.07 -30.50
CA VAL A 86 22.18 10.89 -29.75
C VAL A 86 22.81 11.45 -28.48
N CYS A 87 23.59 10.64 -27.77
CA CYS A 87 24.29 11.06 -26.56
C CYS A 87 25.35 12.14 -26.86
N ALA A 88 26.06 12.06 -27.99
CA ALA A 88 27.00 13.08 -28.43
C ALA A 88 26.29 14.40 -28.81
N ALA A 89 25.15 14.31 -29.49
CA ALA A 89 24.32 15.47 -29.79
C ALA A 89 23.76 16.12 -28.52
N PHE A 90 23.29 15.31 -27.56
CA PHE A 90 22.82 15.78 -26.25
C PHE A 90 23.95 16.43 -25.45
N ALA A 91 25.15 15.84 -25.40
CA ALA A 91 26.31 16.45 -24.75
C ALA A 91 26.69 17.80 -25.38
N THR A 92 26.61 17.89 -26.72
CA THR A 92 26.83 19.14 -27.45
C THR A 92 25.80 20.19 -27.09
N PHE A 93 24.52 19.80 -26.96
CA PHE A 93 23.46 20.66 -26.46
C PHE A 93 23.75 21.10 -25.02
N CYS A 94 24.11 20.21 -24.11
CA CYS A 94 24.41 20.56 -22.73
C CYS A 94 25.55 21.59 -22.62
N GLY A 95 26.56 21.49 -23.48
CA GLY A 95 27.74 22.36 -23.46
C GLY A 95 28.73 21.97 -22.36
N GLU A 96 29.65 22.88 -22.02
CA GLU A 96 30.67 22.62 -21.01
C GLU A 96 30.12 22.79 -19.58
N HIS A 97 30.42 21.82 -18.71
CA HIS A 97 30.02 21.80 -17.29
C HIS A 97 28.52 22.08 -17.05
N PRO A 98 27.62 21.27 -17.64
CA PRO A 98 26.18 21.43 -17.44
C PRO A 98 25.78 21.00 -16.03
N ILE A 99 24.73 21.62 -15.50
CA ILE A 99 24.02 21.12 -14.32
C ILE A 99 22.73 20.48 -14.83
N LEU A 100 22.65 19.15 -14.72
CA LEU A 100 21.47 18.40 -15.17
C LEU A 100 20.38 18.40 -14.10
N LEU A 101 19.16 18.74 -14.49
CA LEU A 101 17.99 18.78 -13.63
C LEU A 101 16.96 17.77 -14.17
N THR A 102 16.42 16.91 -13.31
CA THR A 102 15.40 15.90 -13.66
C THR A 102 14.27 15.94 -12.65
N TRP A 103 13.08 15.47 -13.03
CA TRP A 103 11.99 15.21 -12.11
C TRP A 103 11.87 13.73 -11.75
N GLY A 104 12.40 13.38 -10.58
CA GLY A 104 12.40 12.02 -10.10
C GLY A 104 13.81 11.47 -9.99
N TYR A 105 13.87 10.20 -9.63
CA TYR A 105 15.16 9.54 -9.46
C TYR A 105 15.57 8.95 -10.82
N ASP A 106 14.69 8.20 -11.48
CA ASP A 106 14.98 7.22 -12.55
C ASP A 106 15.93 7.65 -13.71
N ASP A 107 15.91 8.90 -14.16
CA ASP A 107 16.58 9.34 -15.39
C ASP A 107 18.11 9.24 -15.37
N ILE A 108 18.79 9.92 -14.43
CA ILE A 108 20.25 10.07 -14.49
C ILE A 108 20.96 8.71 -14.54
N PRO A 109 20.54 7.71 -13.77
CA PRO A 109 21.18 6.41 -13.85
C PRO A 109 20.69 5.49 -14.93
N MET A 110 19.49 5.72 -15.49
CA MET A 110 19.15 5.13 -16.78
C MET A 110 20.12 5.64 -17.86
N LEU A 111 20.42 6.95 -17.86
CA LEU A 111 21.41 7.56 -18.75
C LEU A 111 22.82 6.99 -18.51
N LYS A 112 23.33 7.01 -17.26
CA LYS A 112 24.65 6.44 -16.92
C LYS A 112 24.77 4.96 -17.30
N GLN A 113 23.73 4.17 -17.06
CA GLN A 113 23.71 2.73 -17.38
C GLN A 113 23.79 2.50 -18.89
N ASN A 114 23.02 3.25 -19.70
CA ASN A 114 23.08 3.16 -21.15
C ASN A 114 24.44 3.64 -21.69
N MET A 115 24.98 4.75 -21.17
CA MET A 115 26.33 5.23 -21.51
C MET A 115 27.40 4.16 -21.24
N THR A 116 27.37 3.54 -20.06
CA THR A 116 28.36 2.50 -19.69
C THR A 116 28.18 1.24 -20.54
N ALA A 117 26.95 0.84 -20.84
CA ALA A 117 26.66 -0.31 -21.70
C ALA A 117 27.22 -0.13 -23.13
N TRP A 118 27.30 1.12 -23.59
CA TRP A 118 27.90 1.53 -24.86
C TRP A 118 29.39 1.93 -24.76
N GLY A 119 29.99 1.89 -23.56
CA GLY A 119 31.38 2.27 -23.34
C GLY A 119 31.67 3.76 -23.47
N LEU A 120 30.66 4.60 -23.25
CA LEU A 120 30.76 6.05 -23.30
C LEU A 120 31.22 6.61 -21.94
N ASP A 121 31.89 7.76 -21.99
CA ASP A 121 32.27 8.52 -20.81
C ASP A 121 31.03 9.06 -20.07
N THR A 122 30.97 8.92 -18.75
CA THR A 122 29.79 9.27 -17.94
C THR A 122 29.92 10.61 -17.23
N SER A 123 30.97 11.39 -17.52
CA SER A 123 31.22 12.69 -16.85
C SER A 123 30.11 13.71 -17.08
N LEU A 124 29.34 13.59 -18.18
CA LEU A 124 28.14 14.39 -18.44
C LEU A 124 27.13 14.32 -17.28
N CYS A 125 27.10 13.19 -16.56
CA CYS A 125 26.18 12.95 -15.45
C CYS A 125 26.83 13.19 -14.08
N ALA A 126 27.94 13.94 -14.03
CA ALA A 126 28.65 14.25 -12.79
C ALA A 126 27.83 15.19 -11.89
N ASP A 127 27.33 16.28 -12.46
CA ASP A 127 26.59 17.32 -11.74
C ASP A 127 25.10 17.24 -12.08
N PHE A 128 24.30 16.66 -11.18
CA PHE A 128 22.86 16.54 -11.38
C PHE A 128 22.03 16.70 -10.09
N TYR A 129 20.78 17.14 -10.25
CA TYR A 129 19.86 17.39 -9.16
C TYR A 129 18.43 16.93 -9.53
N ASN A 130 17.73 16.30 -8.57
CA ASN A 130 16.33 15.90 -8.69
C ASN A 130 15.42 17.00 -8.13
N LEU A 131 14.76 17.74 -9.00
CA LEU A 131 13.90 18.86 -8.64
C LEU A 131 12.70 18.46 -7.79
N GLN A 132 12.25 17.21 -7.82
CA GLN A 132 11.23 16.70 -6.89
C GLN A 132 11.66 16.84 -5.44
N THR A 133 12.95 16.64 -5.15
CA THR A 133 13.50 16.78 -3.78
C THR A 133 13.53 18.25 -3.36
N VAL A 134 13.96 19.14 -4.27
CA VAL A 134 13.98 20.59 -4.06
C VAL A 134 12.57 21.11 -3.81
N PHE A 135 11.61 20.72 -4.66
CA PHE A 135 10.21 21.06 -4.53
C PHE A 135 9.63 20.63 -3.17
N ASN A 136 9.90 19.38 -2.75
CA ASN A 136 9.40 18.89 -1.46
C ASN A 136 10.03 19.63 -0.27
N ALA A 137 11.29 20.05 -0.36
CA ALA A 137 11.96 20.79 0.70
C ALA A 137 11.45 22.23 0.84
N GLN A 138 11.11 22.87 -0.28
CA GLN A 138 10.68 24.28 -0.33
C GLN A 138 9.16 24.47 -0.18
N THR A 139 8.39 23.38 -0.18
CA THR A 139 6.93 23.41 0.00
C THR A 139 6.53 22.69 1.30
N ASP A 140 5.29 22.89 1.78
CA ASP A 140 4.73 22.16 2.95
C ASP A 140 4.53 20.64 2.70
N GLY A 141 5.11 20.12 1.62
CA GLY A 141 5.04 18.74 1.20
C GLY A 141 5.71 17.82 2.22
N GLY A 142 4.91 17.20 3.09
CA GLY A 142 5.37 16.14 3.99
C GLY A 142 6.17 15.02 3.28
N LYS A 143 6.66 14.04 4.05
CA LYS A 143 7.67 13.02 3.67
C LYS A 143 7.39 12.07 2.46
N GLY A 144 6.41 12.35 1.61
CA GLY A 144 6.06 11.53 0.44
C GLY A 144 6.57 12.11 -0.88
N GLN A 145 6.92 11.23 -1.83
CA GLN A 145 7.25 11.60 -3.21
C GLN A 145 6.02 12.20 -3.93
N ARG A 146 6.19 13.33 -4.62
CA ARG A 146 5.12 14.04 -5.36
C ARG A 146 5.36 13.95 -6.86
N SER A 147 4.32 13.64 -7.63
CA SER A 147 4.42 13.57 -9.11
C SER A 147 4.63 14.95 -9.73
N LEU A 148 5.10 14.99 -10.98
CA LEU A 148 5.23 16.24 -11.74
C LEU A 148 3.87 16.91 -11.90
N ALA A 149 2.84 16.12 -12.25
CA ALA A 149 1.45 16.59 -12.32
C ALA A 149 0.96 17.26 -11.03
N TYR A 150 1.35 16.73 -9.86
CA TYR A 150 1.01 17.36 -8.58
C TYR A 150 1.73 18.70 -8.39
N ALA A 151 3.00 18.79 -8.77
CA ALA A 151 3.76 20.05 -8.66
C ALA A 151 3.23 21.13 -9.62
N MET A 152 2.82 20.73 -10.83
CA MET A 152 2.14 21.60 -11.77
C MET A 152 0.81 22.09 -11.20
N GLU A 153 -0.03 21.19 -10.66
CA GLU A 153 -1.28 21.55 -9.99
C GLU A 153 -1.04 22.51 -8.81
N TYR A 154 -0.02 22.24 -7.99
CA TYR A 154 0.34 23.05 -6.83
C TYR A 154 0.67 24.50 -7.20
N TYR A 155 1.39 24.72 -8.30
CA TYR A 155 1.71 26.07 -8.79
C TYR A 155 0.66 26.63 -9.76
N GLY A 156 -0.42 25.90 -10.04
CA GLY A 156 -1.45 26.32 -10.99
C GLY A 156 -0.98 26.35 -12.45
N ILE A 157 0.01 25.53 -12.80
CA ILE A 157 0.54 25.39 -14.16
C ILE A 157 -0.40 24.47 -14.94
N ALA A 158 -1.04 25.00 -15.99
CA ALA A 158 -1.84 24.18 -16.90
C ALA A 158 -0.91 23.36 -17.81
N PRO A 159 -1.16 22.05 -17.98
CA PRO A 159 -0.38 21.24 -18.91
C PRO A 159 -0.65 21.70 -20.35
N GLU A 160 0.39 22.21 -21.01
CA GLU A 160 0.32 22.65 -22.41
C GLU A 160 0.48 21.50 -23.41
N PHE A 161 1.12 20.41 -22.97
CA PHE A 161 1.49 19.27 -23.81
C PHE A 161 1.04 17.95 -23.17
N GLU A 162 0.99 16.89 -23.97
CA GLU A 162 0.73 15.54 -23.47
C GLU A 162 1.93 15.03 -22.66
N ALA A 163 1.66 14.38 -21.53
CA ALA A 163 2.67 13.73 -20.69
C ALA A 163 3.15 12.42 -21.35
N HIS A 164 4.29 11.90 -20.90
CA HIS A 164 4.97 10.71 -21.43
C HIS A 164 5.62 10.93 -22.80
N ASP A 165 6.06 12.17 -23.02
CA ASP A 165 7.02 12.54 -24.06
C ASP A 165 8.17 13.26 -23.36
N ALA A 166 9.39 12.81 -23.65
CA ALA A 166 10.58 13.28 -22.94
C ALA A 166 10.81 14.80 -23.05
N LEU A 167 10.44 15.43 -24.18
CA LEU A 167 10.60 16.88 -24.32
C LEU A 167 9.50 17.62 -23.56
N HIS A 168 8.26 17.14 -23.62
CA HIS A 168 7.13 17.74 -22.92
C HIS A 168 7.31 17.68 -21.41
N ASP A 169 7.73 16.52 -20.88
CA ASP A 169 7.96 16.34 -19.46
C ASP A 169 9.17 17.16 -18.96
N ALA A 170 10.23 17.29 -19.77
CA ALA A 170 11.33 18.23 -19.49
C ALA A 170 10.85 19.69 -19.49
N TYR A 171 9.98 20.08 -20.43
CA TYR A 171 9.42 21.43 -20.51
C TYR A 171 8.53 21.74 -19.29
N HIS A 172 7.61 20.85 -18.91
CA HIS A 172 6.79 21.03 -17.71
C HIS A 172 7.62 21.06 -16.44
N THR A 173 8.67 20.23 -16.37
CA THR A 173 9.63 20.27 -15.27
C THR A 173 10.35 21.62 -15.20
N ALA A 174 10.69 22.23 -16.34
CA ALA A 174 11.26 23.58 -16.38
C ALA A 174 10.28 24.66 -15.90
N LEU A 175 8.98 24.55 -16.23
CA LEU A 175 7.97 25.46 -15.70
C LEU A 175 7.85 25.36 -14.18
N VAL A 176 7.96 24.16 -13.62
CA VAL A 176 8.02 23.97 -12.17
C VAL A 176 9.31 24.55 -11.61
N ALA A 177 10.45 24.32 -12.26
CA ALA A 177 11.77 24.83 -11.85
C ALA A 177 11.79 26.37 -11.72
N ALA A 178 11.06 27.08 -12.59
CA ALA A 178 10.94 28.53 -12.54
C ALA A 178 10.26 29.07 -11.26
N HIS A 179 9.54 28.21 -10.53
CA HIS A 179 8.90 28.55 -9.25
C HIS A 179 9.74 28.14 -8.02
N LEU A 180 10.88 27.49 -8.23
CA LEU A 180 11.78 27.03 -7.18
C LEU A 180 12.93 28.02 -6.99
N ASP A 181 13.37 28.19 -5.75
CA ASP A 181 14.67 28.81 -5.48
C ASP A 181 15.76 27.78 -5.78
N LEU A 182 16.22 27.71 -7.03
CA LEU A 182 17.26 26.77 -7.44
C LEU A 182 18.57 27.03 -6.69
N GLY A 183 18.93 28.28 -6.38
CA GLY A 183 20.16 28.59 -5.65
C GLY A 183 20.18 27.97 -4.26
N ALA A 184 19.15 28.26 -3.45
CA ALA A 184 19.00 27.67 -2.12
C ALA A 184 18.76 26.16 -2.21
N GLY A 185 17.90 25.74 -3.14
CA GLY A 185 17.51 24.35 -3.34
C GLY A 185 18.67 23.43 -3.69
N LEU A 186 19.57 23.86 -4.59
CA LEU A 186 20.77 23.12 -4.96
C LEU A 186 21.86 23.17 -3.87
N SER A 187 21.97 24.30 -3.14
CA SER A 187 22.90 24.43 -2.00
C SER A 187 22.51 23.52 -0.84
N ASP A 188 21.21 23.40 -0.58
CA ASP A 188 20.63 22.54 0.46
C ASP A 188 20.34 21.12 -0.05
N TYR A 189 20.56 20.89 -1.34
CA TYR A 189 20.28 19.62 -1.98
C TYR A 189 21.16 18.52 -1.37
N GLY A 190 20.49 17.54 -0.77
CA GLY A 190 21.15 16.44 -0.09
C GLY A 190 21.46 16.68 1.38
N GLY A 191 20.72 17.58 2.06
CA GLY A 191 20.86 17.85 3.51
C GLY A 191 21.23 16.64 4.40
N ASP A 192 22.07 16.96 5.39
CA ASP A 192 22.94 16.08 6.20
C ASP A 192 23.92 15.24 5.34
N PRO A 193 25.25 15.41 5.50
CA PRO A 193 26.24 14.60 4.80
C PRO A 193 26.00 13.12 5.13
N GLY A 194 25.36 12.36 4.23
CA GLY A 194 24.92 11.00 4.59
C GLY A 194 23.71 10.42 3.90
N THR A 195 22.99 11.16 3.05
CA THR A 195 21.89 10.58 2.29
C THR A 195 22.37 10.13 0.90
N LEU A 196 22.08 8.87 0.58
CA LEU A 196 22.55 8.20 -0.64
C LEU A 196 21.73 8.66 -1.83
N TRP A 197 22.37 9.34 -2.79
CA TRP A 197 21.71 9.92 -3.96
C TRP A 197 22.14 9.30 -5.29
N GLU A 198 22.78 8.13 -5.27
CA GLU A 198 22.95 7.33 -6.49
C GLU A 198 21.84 6.30 -6.62
N HIS A 199 21.63 5.81 -7.83
CA HIS A 199 20.62 4.79 -8.10
C HIS A 199 21.02 3.42 -7.64
N PRO A 200 20.02 2.51 -7.58
CA PRO A 200 20.33 1.12 -7.45
C PRO A 200 21.24 0.66 -8.60
N VAL A 201 22.52 0.47 -8.29
CA VAL A 201 23.48 -0.23 -9.17
C VAL A 201 23.13 -1.72 -9.28
N GLU A 202 22.36 -2.22 -8.32
CA GLU A 202 21.77 -3.56 -8.36
C GLU A 202 20.36 -3.54 -7.76
N ASN A 203 19.43 -4.26 -8.38
CA ASN A 203 18.14 -4.59 -7.79
C ASN A 203 17.82 -6.08 -8.03
N GLY A 204 17.99 -6.88 -6.99
CA GLY A 204 17.87 -8.34 -7.05
C GLY A 204 16.72 -8.86 -6.21
N ARG A 205 15.98 -9.83 -6.76
CA ARG A 205 14.99 -10.62 -6.03
C ARG A 205 15.57 -12.00 -5.73
N PHE A 206 15.51 -12.39 -4.47
CA PHE A 206 16.12 -13.60 -3.96
C PHE A 206 15.10 -14.49 -3.24
N GLY A 207 15.36 -15.80 -3.22
CA GLY A 207 14.48 -16.83 -2.69
C GLY A 207 13.81 -17.67 -3.78
N PRO A 208 12.80 -18.47 -3.45
CA PRO A 208 12.07 -18.49 -2.17
C PRO A 208 12.87 -19.10 -1.00
N TYR A 209 12.63 -18.59 0.20
CA TYR A 209 13.17 -19.11 1.47
C TYR A 209 12.04 -19.55 2.41
N LYS A 210 12.32 -20.50 3.32
CA LYS A 210 11.35 -20.94 4.35
C LYS A 210 11.20 -19.93 5.49
N SER A 211 12.23 -19.14 5.75
CA SER A 211 12.25 -18.13 6.81
C SER A 211 13.23 -17.01 6.49
N LYS A 212 13.12 -15.88 7.22
CA LYS A 212 14.12 -14.81 7.14
C LYS A 212 15.51 -15.29 7.59
N ARG A 213 15.57 -16.26 8.52
CA ARG A 213 16.84 -16.83 8.98
C ARG A 213 17.57 -17.54 7.84
N ASP A 214 16.84 -18.29 7.02
CA ASP A 214 17.41 -18.99 5.87
C ASP A 214 17.87 -18.00 4.80
N ALA A 215 17.11 -16.92 4.59
CA ALA A 215 17.53 -15.85 3.69
C ALA A 215 18.85 -15.19 4.15
N PHE A 216 19.01 -14.91 5.45
CA PHE A 216 20.27 -14.37 5.98
C PHE A 216 21.45 -15.37 5.97
N ALA A 217 21.20 -16.65 5.70
CA ALA A 217 22.25 -17.65 5.51
C ALA A 217 22.71 -17.74 4.04
N ASP A 218 21.98 -17.13 3.11
CA ASP A 218 22.33 -17.08 1.70
C ASP A 218 23.40 -16.01 1.46
N THR A 219 24.59 -16.44 1.07
CA THR A 219 25.73 -15.56 0.80
C THR A 219 25.55 -14.74 -0.47
N GLU A 220 24.80 -15.22 -1.46
CA GLU A 220 24.52 -14.44 -2.67
C GLU A 220 23.64 -13.23 -2.35
N LEU A 221 22.72 -13.38 -1.40
CA LEU A 221 21.89 -12.29 -0.88
C LEU A 221 22.64 -11.38 0.10
N THR A 222 23.46 -11.94 0.99
CA THR A 222 24.06 -11.16 2.09
C THR A 222 25.39 -10.50 1.74
N LEU A 223 26.12 -11.03 0.76
CA LEU A 223 27.41 -10.53 0.28
C LEU A 223 27.31 -10.09 -1.20
N PRO A 224 26.89 -8.85 -1.48
CA PRO A 224 26.81 -8.33 -2.84
C PRO A 224 28.17 -8.32 -3.55
N ARG A 225 28.13 -8.26 -4.88
CA ARG A 225 29.33 -8.10 -5.72
C ARG A 225 29.39 -6.69 -6.29
N CYS A 226 30.61 -6.21 -6.52
CA CYS A 226 30.82 -4.94 -7.20
C CYS A 226 30.23 -5.02 -8.62
N PRO A 227 29.36 -4.08 -9.02
CA PRO A 227 28.78 -4.06 -10.36
C PRO A 227 29.81 -3.72 -11.44
N THR A 228 30.90 -3.04 -11.08
CA THR A 228 31.97 -2.65 -12.02
C THR A 228 32.99 -3.78 -12.19
N CYS A 229 33.64 -4.22 -11.10
CA CYS A 229 34.76 -5.16 -11.17
C CYS A 229 34.38 -6.63 -10.87
N GLY A 230 33.17 -6.90 -10.37
CA GLY A 230 32.67 -8.25 -10.09
C GLY A 230 33.18 -8.91 -8.80
N ALA A 231 34.09 -8.25 -8.06
CA ALA A 231 34.60 -8.74 -6.77
C ALA A 231 33.49 -8.79 -5.70
N VAL A 232 33.60 -9.72 -4.74
CA VAL A 232 32.69 -9.73 -3.58
C VAL A 232 33.01 -8.53 -2.70
N LEU A 233 31.99 -7.75 -2.35
CA LEU A 233 32.17 -6.55 -1.53
C LEU A 233 32.42 -6.93 -0.06
N GLN A 234 33.34 -6.20 0.57
CA GLN A 234 33.57 -6.28 2.02
C GLN A 234 32.36 -5.68 2.72
N THR A 235 31.43 -6.52 3.19
CA THR A 235 30.09 -6.10 3.62
C THR A 235 29.96 -6.10 5.12
N GLU A 236 29.52 -4.97 5.66
CA GLU A 236 29.18 -4.82 7.08
C GLU A 236 27.91 -5.61 7.45
N LYS A 237 27.64 -5.69 8.75
CA LYS A 237 26.46 -6.38 9.25
C LYS A 237 25.17 -5.70 8.78
N TRP A 238 24.22 -6.49 8.29
CA TRP A 238 22.87 -6.00 8.03
C TRP A 238 22.13 -5.61 9.33
N VAL A 239 21.79 -4.32 9.47
CA VAL A 239 21.08 -3.76 10.63
C VAL A 239 19.63 -3.40 10.28
N ALA A 240 18.71 -3.62 11.23
CA ALA A 240 17.29 -3.39 11.02
C ALA A 240 16.91 -1.90 11.19
N LYS A 241 16.29 -1.30 10.16
CA LYS A 241 15.86 0.11 10.19
C LYS A 241 14.40 0.28 10.67
N GLY A 242 13.66 -0.82 10.85
CA GLY A 242 12.23 -0.83 11.18
C GLY A 242 11.36 -1.06 9.94
N GLY A 243 10.08 -1.37 10.14
CA GLY A 243 9.14 -1.64 9.03
C GLY A 243 9.53 -2.83 8.12
N GLY A 244 10.31 -3.79 8.64
CA GLY A 244 10.78 -4.94 7.88
C GLY A 244 11.93 -4.67 6.90
N SER A 245 12.57 -3.50 7.00
CA SER A 245 13.72 -3.10 6.17
C SER A 245 15.05 -3.21 6.92
N TYR A 246 16.11 -3.50 6.16
CA TYR A 246 17.48 -3.65 6.62
C TYR A 246 18.43 -2.81 5.76
N ILE A 247 19.55 -2.39 6.35
CA ILE A 247 20.61 -1.61 5.69
C ILE A 247 21.99 -2.17 6.03
N THR A 248 22.95 -2.03 5.12
CA THR A 248 24.38 -2.30 5.34
C THR A 248 25.23 -1.34 4.50
N VAL A 249 26.51 -1.20 4.82
CA VAL A 249 27.52 -0.62 3.92
C VAL A 249 28.47 -1.73 3.46
N ALA A 250 28.98 -1.62 2.23
CA ALA A 250 29.88 -2.60 1.64
C ALA A 250 30.96 -1.91 0.81
N HIS A 251 32.20 -2.41 0.82
CA HIS A 251 33.33 -1.74 0.19
C HIS A 251 33.97 -2.58 -0.91
N CYS A 252 34.39 -1.89 -1.97
CA CYS A 252 35.24 -2.41 -3.02
C CYS A 252 36.57 -1.64 -3.02
N ASP A 253 37.68 -2.36 -3.16
CA ASP A 253 39.01 -1.73 -3.23
C ASP A 253 39.18 -0.82 -4.47
N THR A 254 38.42 -1.09 -5.54
CA THR A 254 38.47 -0.32 -6.79
C THR A 254 37.37 0.73 -6.89
N ASP A 255 36.18 0.38 -6.41
CA ASP A 255 34.97 1.15 -6.65
C ASP A 255 34.44 1.84 -5.39
N GLY A 256 35.16 1.81 -4.28
CA GLY A 256 34.77 2.50 -3.05
C GLY A 256 33.54 1.89 -2.37
N ALA A 257 32.78 2.72 -1.66
CA ALA A 257 31.67 2.28 -0.83
C ALA A 257 30.39 2.03 -1.65
N PHE A 258 29.54 1.18 -1.09
CA PHE A 258 28.19 0.86 -1.56
C PHE A 258 27.27 0.75 -0.35
N VAL A 259 26.00 1.09 -0.51
CA VAL A 259 24.99 0.87 0.52
C VAL A 259 23.97 -0.15 0.06
N GLY A 260 23.82 -1.21 0.85
CA GLY A 260 22.81 -2.24 0.64
C GLY A 260 21.54 -1.91 1.41
N ARG A 261 20.38 -2.03 0.75
CA ARG A 261 19.07 -2.07 1.39
C ARG A 261 18.40 -3.40 1.10
N MET A 262 17.73 -3.96 2.10
CA MET A 262 17.00 -5.22 1.95
C MET A 262 15.61 -5.13 2.56
N ARG A 263 14.62 -5.67 1.85
CA ARG A 263 13.23 -5.81 2.31
C ARG A 263 12.75 -7.24 2.08
N PHE A 264 11.88 -7.71 2.96
CA PHE A 264 11.27 -9.04 2.83
C PHE A 264 9.81 -8.93 2.40
N ARG A 265 9.38 -9.79 1.47
CA ARG A 265 7.97 -10.01 1.11
C ARG A 265 7.57 -11.44 1.47
N MET A 266 6.39 -11.58 2.04
CA MET A 266 5.82 -12.87 2.45
C MET A 266 4.43 -12.98 1.81
N PRO A 267 4.32 -13.60 0.61
CA PRO A 267 3.03 -13.79 -0.04
C PRO A 267 2.11 -14.75 0.75
N ASP A 268 2.71 -15.64 1.54
CA ASP A 268 2.03 -16.58 2.42
C ASP A 268 2.86 -16.79 3.72
N LYS A 269 2.38 -17.66 4.62
CA LYS A 269 3.02 -17.92 5.93
C LYS A 269 4.30 -18.77 5.86
N THR A 270 4.60 -19.38 4.72
CA THR A 270 5.65 -20.39 4.53
C THR A 270 6.76 -19.95 3.57
N THR A 271 6.50 -18.93 2.75
CA THR A 271 7.40 -18.46 1.71
C THR A 271 7.88 -17.04 1.99
N VAL A 272 9.20 -16.84 1.95
CA VAL A 272 9.86 -15.55 2.10
C VAL A 272 10.66 -15.22 0.84
N TYR A 273 10.43 -14.04 0.28
CA TYR A 273 11.29 -13.45 -0.75
C TYR A 273 12.05 -12.26 -0.17
N ALA A 274 13.30 -12.10 -0.56
CA ALA A 274 14.08 -10.91 -0.26
C ALA A 274 14.25 -10.06 -1.51
N LEU A 275 14.10 -8.75 -1.36
CA LEU A 275 14.48 -7.76 -2.37
C LEU A 275 15.69 -7.02 -1.82
N ARG A 276 16.85 -7.18 -2.47
CA ARG A 276 18.07 -6.42 -2.16
C ARG A 276 18.28 -5.38 -3.25
N THR A 277 18.62 -4.19 -2.79
CA THR A 277 18.94 -3.06 -3.65
C THR A 277 20.28 -2.49 -3.19
N LEU A 278 21.27 -2.42 -4.09
CA LEU A 278 22.59 -1.89 -3.81
C LEU A 278 22.73 -0.52 -4.47
N TYR A 279 23.20 0.47 -3.73
CA TYR A 279 23.47 1.83 -4.19
C TYR A 279 24.98 2.07 -4.13
N LYS A 280 25.52 2.93 -5.00
CA LYS A 280 26.86 3.45 -4.76
C LYS A 280 26.86 4.31 -3.50
N GLY A 281 27.89 4.15 -2.68
CA GLY A 281 28.08 4.90 -1.46
C GLY A 281 28.71 6.24 -1.76
N THR A 282 28.21 7.29 -1.12
CA THR A 282 28.92 8.58 -1.03
C THR A 282 30.01 8.49 0.04
N ASP A 283 30.82 9.54 0.18
CA ASP A 283 31.85 9.63 1.23
C ASP A 283 31.28 9.53 2.67
N HIS A 284 29.96 9.66 2.82
CA HIS A 284 29.25 9.59 4.09
C HIS A 284 28.51 8.26 4.33
N ALA A 285 28.69 7.27 3.45
CA ALA A 285 28.01 5.98 3.55
C ALA A 285 28.27 5.28 4.91
N ASP A 286 29.50 5.38 5.39
CA ASP A 286 29.94 4.78 6.66
C ASP A 286 29.33 5.47 7.87
N GLU A 287 29.33 6.80 7.89
CA GLU A 287 28.73 7.61 8.95
C GLU A 287 27.21 7.34 9.05
N HIS A 288 26.54 7.28 7.88
CA HIS A 288 25.11 6.95 7.82
C HIS A 288 24.81 5.55 8.35
N TYR A 289 25.62 4.56 7.97
CA TYR A 289 25.49 3.20 8.47
C TYR A 289 25.74 3.15 9.99
N GLY A 290 26.77 3.82 10.48
CA GLY A 290 27.09 3.93 11.91
C GLY A 290 25.91 4.44 12.74
N ALA A 291 25.33 5.57 12.34
CA ALA A 291 24.15 6.14 13.01
C ALA A 291 22.92 5.20 12.97
N ALA A 292 22.75 4.44 11.87
CA ALA A 292 21.68 3.46 11.76
C ALA A 292 21.92 2.23 12.67
N ALA A 293 23.17 1.78 12.79
CA ALA A 293 23.57 0.67 13.64
C ALA A 293 23.38 0.99 15.13
N GLU A 294 23.78 2.19 15.57
CA GLU A 294 23.56 2.66 16.95
C GLU A 294 22.07 2.69 17.30
N LYS A 295 21.24 3.27 16.43
CA LYS A 295 19.77 3.31 16.60
C LYS A 295 19.17 1.90 16.65
N ALA A 296 19.68 0.97 15.86
CA ALA A 296 19.22 -0.42 15.87
C ALA A 296 19.56 -1.13 17.20
N GLU A 297 20.77 -0.92 17.74
CA GLU A 297 21.16 -1.50 19.02
C GLU A 297 20.38 -0.88 20.20
N ALA A 298 20.17 0.45 20.18
CA ALA A 298 19.34 1.13 21.17
C ALA A 298 17.89 0.57 21.19
N ARG A 299 17.27 0.36 20.02
CA ARG A 299 15.93 -0.25 19.90
C ARG A 299 15.88 -1.66 20.46
N LYS A 300 16.92 -2.46 20.19
CA LYS A 300 17.04 -3.83 20.68
C LYS A 300 17.18 -3.88 22.20
N THR A 301 17.94 -2.96 22.79
CA THR A 301 18.06 -2.80 24.24
C THR A 301 16.72 -2.41 24.86
N ALA A 302 16.07 -1.36 24.35
CA ALA A 302 14.75 -0.92 24.83
C ALA A 302 13.67 -2.02 24.71
N PHE A 303 13.70 -2.80 23.62
CA PHE A 303 12.79 -3.94 23.47
C PHE A 303 13.03 -5.02 24.53
N LYS A 304 14.29 -5.37 24.82
CA LYS A 304 14.63 -6.33 25.87
C LYS A 304 14.18 -5.86 27.25
N GLU A 305 14.35 -4.58 27.56
CA GLU A 305 13.89 -3.97 28.82
C GLU A 305 12.37 -4.02 28.94
N ARG A 306 11.64 -3.56 27.92
CA ARG A 306 10.17 -3.64 27.88
C ARG A 306 9.66 -5.08 28.05
N MET A 307 10.32 -6.06 27.44
CA MET A 307 9.95 -7.47 27.59
C MET A 307 10.25 -8.01 29.00
N ARG A 308 11.31 -7.55 29.66
CA ARG A 308 11.61 -7.87 31.07
C ARG A 308 10.56 -7.27 32.00
N GLU A 309 10.19 -6.00 31.81
CA GLU A 309 9.13 -5.33 32.57
C GLU A 309 7.79 -6.02 32.42
N ARG A 310 7.39 -6.34 31.18
CA ARG A 310 6.15 -7.08 30.90
C ARG A 310 6.14 -8.46 31.56
N LYS A 311 7.29 -9.14 31.63
CA LYS A 311 7.42 -10.41 32.38
C LYS A 311 7.24 -10.20 33.88
N LYS A 312 7.86 -9.15 34.45
CA LYS A 312 7.70 -8.80 35.88
C LYS A 312 6.25 -8.46 36.20
N GLN A 313 5.59 -7.65 35.38
CA GLN A 313 4.19 -7.26 35.55
C GLN A 313 3.25 -8.48 35.51
N LYS A 314 3.39 -9.35 34.50
CA LYS A 314 2.62 -10.61 34.44
C LYS A 314 2.87 -11.54 35.62
N ALA A 315 4.09 -11.56 36.17
CA ALA A 315 4.41 -12.35 37.35
C ALA A 315 3.74 -11.75 38.61
N ALA A 316 3.74 -10.42 38.74
CA ALA A 316 3.06 -9.70 39.82
C ALA A 316 1.54 -9.88 39.76
N GLU A 317 0.93 -9.75 38.58
CA GLU A 317 -0.51 -10.01 38.35
C GLU A 317 -0.90 -11.44 38.75
N ARG A 318 -0.09 -12.44 38.37
CA ARG A 318 -0.32 -13.84 38.76
C ARG A 318 -0.16 -14.06 40.27
N ALA A 319 0.78 -13.37 40.91
CA ALA A 319 0.96 -13.45 42.36
C ALA A 319 -0.23 -12.80 43.10
N ALA A 320 -0.67 -11.62 42.66
CA ALA A 320 -1.84 -10.93 43.20
C ALA A 320 -3.12 -11.76 43.01
N ALA A 321 -3.34 -12.36 41.85
CA ALA A 321 -4.48 -13.24 41.59
C ALA A 321 -4.47 -14.49 42.49
N ARG A 322 -3.29 -15.07 42.77
CA ARG A 322 -3.15 -16.19 43.72
C ARG A 322 -3.48 -15.79 45.15
N GLU A 323 -3.09 -14.60 45.57
CA GLU A 323 -3.34 -14.14 46.93
C GLU A 323 -4.80 -13.72 47.14
N ALA A 324 -5.42 -13.10 46.13
CA ALA A 324 -6.85 -12.81 46.10
C ALA A 324 -7.70 -14.10 46.12
N ALA A 325 -7.29 -15.15 45.41
CA ALA A 325 -7.96 -16.46 45.45
C ALA A 325 -7.90 -17.09 46.85
N LYS A 326 -6.76 -17.02 47.54
CA LYS A 326 -6.62 -17.50 48.93
C LYS A 326 -7.47 -16.68 49.91
N GLN A 327 -7.57 -15.36 49.72
CA GLN A 327 -8.42 -14.50 50.55
C GLN A 327 -9.91 -14.81 50.34
N ALA A 328 -10.34 -15.02 49.09
CA ALA A 328 -11.71 -15.41 48.78
C ALA A 328 -12.08 -16.81 49.31
N ASP A 329 -11.14 -17.76 49.33
CA ASP A 329 -11.33 -19.08 49.94
C ASP A 329 -11.36 -19.00 51.48
N ALA A 330 -10.64 -18.07 52.09
CA ALA A 330 -10.68 -17.81 53.54
C ALA A 330 -11.97 -17.09 53.97
N GLU A 331 -12.48 -16.15 53.16
CA GLU A 331 -13.75 -15.45 53.40
C GLU A 331 -14.96 -16.38 53.20
N LYS A 332 -14.91 -17.35 52.28
CA LYS A 332 -15.98 -18.37 52.13
C LYS A 332 -16.04 -19.39 53.27
N ALA A 333 -15.01 -19.49 54.09
CA ALA A 333 -14.97 -20.37 55.26
C ALA A 333 -15.47 -19.69 56.55
N ALA A 334 -15.64 -18.36 56.53
CA ALA A 334 -16.07 -17.57 57.68
C ALA A 334 -17.40 -16.85 57.37
N ASP A 335 -18.43 -17.34 58.06
CA ASP A 335 -19.69 -16.69 58.41
C ASP A 335 -21.00 -16.98 57.64
N VAL A 336 -21.94 -17.35 58.51
CA VAL A 336 -23.37 -17.59 58.40
C VAL A 336 -24.07 -16.36 58.98
N ALA A 337 -25.19 -15.98 58.36
CA ALA A 337 -26.26 -15.13 58.89
C ALA A 337 -26.02 -13.59 58.97
N PRO A 338 -27.13 -12.80 58.93
CA PRO A 338 -27.16 -11.53 58.22
C PRO A 338 -27.30 -10.32 59.15
N ALA A 339 -26.93 -9.13 58.64
CA ALA A 339 -27.40 -7.87 59.22
C ALA A 339 -27.46 -6.77 58.15
N GLU A 340 -28.52 -5.98 58.27
CA GLU A 340 -28.81 -4.73 57.58
C GLU A 340 -27.69 -3.68 57.77
N VAL A 341 -27.64 -2.67 56.88
CA VAL A 341 -27.70 -1.23 57.21
C VAL A 341 -27.28 -0.37 56.00
N ALA A 342 -28.12 0.64 55.74
CA ALA A 342 -27.89 1.96 55.17
C ALA A 342 -26.84 2.17 54.05
N VAL A 343 -27.34 2.62 52.90
CA VAL A 343 -26.54 3.29 51.88
C VAL A 343 -26.66 4.81 52.09
N THR A 344 -25.62 5.42 52.64
CA THR A 344 -25.30 6.82 52.36
C THR A 344 -23.80 6.94 52.07
N ALA A 345 -23.47 7.25 50.82
CA ALA A 345 -22.33 8.09 50.46
C ALA A 345 -22.50 8.48 49.00
N ALA A 346 -22.62 9.79 48.77
CA ALA A 346 -22.75 10.39 47.47
C ALA A 346 -21.60 9.95 46.54
N ALA A 347 -21.96 9.46 45.36
CA ALA A 347 -21.01 9.27 44.27
C ALA A 347 -20.39 10.62 43.89
N PRO A 348 -19.08 10.68 43.59
CA PRO A 348 -18.49 11.88 43.03
C PRO A 348 -19.17 12.15 41.69
N VAL A 349 -19.71 13.36 41.55
CA VAL A 349 -20.29 13.84 40.29
C VAL A 349 -19.20 13.77 39.23
N ALA A 350 -19.32 12.79 38.33
CA ALA A 350 -18.47 12.68 37.16
C ALA A 350 -18.55 13.99 36.37
N PRO A 351 -17.43 14.50 35.82
CA PRO A 351 -17.49 15.67 34.95
C PRO A 351 -18.53 15.40 33.87
N GLU A 352 -19.44 16.35 33.65
CA GLU A 352 -20.59 16.22 32.74
C GLU A 352 -20.15 15.53 31.46
N ASN A 353 -20.49 14.24 31.32
CA ASN A 353 -20.25 13.53 30.07
C ASN A 353 -21.18 14.21 29.07
N ARG A 354 -20.63 15.09 28.24
CA ARG A 354 -21.39 15.83 27.21
C ARG A 354 -22.14 14.91 26.24
N PHE A 355 -21.86 13.62 26.26
CA PHE A 355 -22.50 12.59 25.45
C PHE A 355 -23.47 11.70 26.25
N ALA A 356 -23.76 12.01 27.52
CA ALA A 356 -24.69 11.24 28.34
C ALA A 356 -26.05 11.09 27.64
N MET A 357 -26.59 9.87 27.66
CA MET A 357 -27.91 9.51 27.14
C MET A 357 -28.51 8.40 28.00
N SER A 358 -29.84 8.32 28.06
CA SER A 358 -30.53 7.20 28.71
C SER A 358 -30.48 5.94 27.85
N THR A 359 -30.79 4.78 28.43
CA THR A 359 -30.90 3.52 27.69
C THR A 359 -31.95 3.57 26.58
N GLU A 360 -33.11 4.17 26.84
CA GLU A 360 -34.17 4.40 25.86
C GLU A 360 -33.69 5.29 24.70
N GLU A 361 -32.91 6.34 25.03
CA GLU A 361 -32.34 7.23 24.03
C GLU A 361 -31.27 6.55 23.19
N ALA A 362 -30.39 5.74 23.80
CA ALA A 362 -29.38 4.96 23.09
C ALA A 362 -30.02 4.03 22.06
N ARG A 363 -31.08 3.30 22.44
CA ARG A 363 -31.84 2.43 21.54
C ARG A 363 -32.50 3.21 20.41
N ALA A 364 -33.23 4.28 20.71
CA ALA A 364 -33.87 5.11 19.69
C ALA A 364 -32.85 5.76 18.72
N ARG A 365 -31.63 6.05 19.19
CA ARG A 365 -30.54 6.58 18.34
C ARG A 365 -29.93 5.50 17.45
N MET A 366 -29.70 4.29 17.97
CA MET A 366 -29.27 3.13 17.19
C MET A 366 -30.20 2.90 16.00
N GLU A 367 -31.51 2.83 16.25
CA GLU A 367 -32.54 2.57 15.23
C GLU A 367 -32.68 3.70 14.20
N SER A 368 -32.36 4.94 14.58
CA SER A 368 -32.45 6.11 13.69
C SER A 368 -31.12 6.47 13.00
N GLY A 369 -30.07 5.66 13.17
CA GLY A 369 -28.74 5.90 12.60
C GLY A 369 -27.99 7.09 13.20
N ARG A 370 -28.45 7.60 14.35
CA ARG A 370 -27.79 8.67 15.10
C ARG A 370 -26.69 8.08 15.99
N ILE A 371 -25.76 8.95 16.40
CA ILE A 371 -24.68 8.55 17.30
C ILE A 371 -25.24 8.08 18.64
N TYR A 372 -24.85 6.88 19.08
CA TYR A 372 -25.29 6.21 20.31
C TYR A 372 -24.16 5.46 21.02
N TYR A 373 -24.42 4.95 22.23
CA TYR A 373 -23.53 4.03 22.94
C TYR A 373 -23.88 2.57 22.63
N PRO A 374 -23.05 1.85 21.86
CA PRO A 374 -23.28 0.43 21.61
C PRO A 374 -23.04 -0.43 22.86
N SER A 375 -22.34 0.10 23.86
CA SER A 375 -22.09 -0.57 25.15
C SER A 375 -23.19 -0.35 26.18
N ASP A 376 -24.36 0.17 25.81
CA ASP A 376 -25.50 0.21 26.72
C ASP A 376 -25.87 -1.23 27.13
N PRO A 377 -26.07 -1.52 28.44
CA PRO A 377 -26.34 -2.88 28.91
C PRO A 377 -27.52 -3.55 28.21
N SER A 378 -28.59 -2.82 27.89
CA SER A 378 -29.76 -3.41 27.22
C SER A 378 -29.47 -3.87 25.78
N ILE A 379 -28.54 -3.20 25.11
CA ILE A 379 -28.11 -3.55 23.75
C ILE A 379 -27.14 -4.73 23.83
N MET A 380 -26.20 -4.69 24.77
CA MET A 380 -25.22 -5.78 24.96
C MET A 380 -25.88 -7.10 25.39
N ASP A 381 -26.84 -7.04 26.31
CA ASP A 381 -27.56 -8.24 26.78
C ASP A 381 -28.36 -8.87 25.63
N GLU A 382 -28.97 -8.04 24.78
CA GLU A 382 -29.69 -8.49 23.58
C GLU A 382 -28.72 -9.12 22.55
N GLN A 383 -27.59 -8.46 22.25
CA GLN A 383 -26.55 -9.00 21.37
C GLN A 383 -26.03 -10.35 21.86
N ALA A 384 -25.74 -10.48 23.16
CA ALA A 384 -25.24 -11.71 23.75
C ALA A 384 -26.19 -12.89 23.50
N GLY A 385 -27.51 -12.67 23.63
CA GLY A 385 -28.51 -13.68 23.33
C GLY A 385 -28.48 -14.17 21.88
N TYR A 386 -28.35 -13.25 20.91
CA TYR A 386 -28.24 -13.62 19.50
C TYR A 386 -26.93 -14.35 19.18
N LEU A 387 -25.82 -13.99 19.84
CA LEU A 387 -24.53 -14.63 19.61
C LEU A 387 -24.47 -16.11 20.02
N GLU A 388 -25.30 -16.54 20.98
CA GLU A 388 -25.45 -17.97 21.31
C GLU A 388 -26.00 -18.77 20.12
N THR A 389 -27.00 -18.23 19.41
CA THR A 389 -27.55 -18.91 18.21
C THR A 389 -26.55 -18.95 17.05
N VAL A 390 -25.72 -17.92 16.90
CA VAL A 390 -24.60 -17.91 15.93
C VAL A 390 -23.58 -18.99 16.27
N TYR A 391 -23.27 -19.17 17.55
CA TYR A 391 -22.37 -20.24 18.01
C TYR A 391 -22.93 -21.61 17.65
N ASP A 392 -24.20 -21.86 17.95
CA ASP A 392 -24.87 -23.12 17.64
C ASP A 392 -24.89 -23.43 16.14
N TYR A 393 -25.16 -22.41 15.32
CA TYR A 393 -25.10 -22.52 13.85
C TYR A 393 -23.71 -22.90 13.37
N ASN A 394 -22.68 -22.22 13.88
CA ASN A 394 -21.28 -22.47 13.52
C ASN A 394 -20.77 -23.83 13.98
N ALA A 395 -21.36 -24.40 15.02
CA ALA A 395 -21.02 -25.73 15.53
C ALA A 395 -21.68 -26.89 14.78
N THR A 396 -22.58 -26.61 13.81
CA THR A 396 -23.25 -27.66 13.03
C THR A 396 -22.29 -28.43 12.10
N ARG A 397 -22.47 -29.74 12.04
CA ARG A 397 -21.74 -30.63 11.12
C ARG A 397 -22.24 -30.43 9.68
N PRO A 398 -21.41 -30.71 8.66
CA PRO A 398 -21.81 -30.55 7.25
C PRO A 398 -23.08 -31.29 6.83
N GLY A 399 -23.37 -32.45 7.44
CA GLY A 399 -24.57 -33.23 7.15
C GLY A 399 -25.85 -32.75 7.83
N GLU A 400 -25.78 -31.80 8.76
CA GLU A 400 -26.94 -31.30 9.51
C GLU A 400 -27.67 -30.16 8.75
N THR A 401 -28.00 -30.40 7.47
CA THR A 401 -28.55 -29.39 6.55
C THR A 401 -29.91 -28.83 7.00
N GLU A 402 -30.81 -29.70 7.48
CA GLU A 402 -32.12 -29.29 8.01
C GLU A 402 -31.99 -28.41 9.26
N LYS A 403 -31.07 -28.77 10.17
CA LYS A 403 -30.77 -27.99 11.37
C LYS A 403 -30.19 -26.63 11.03
N ARG A 404 -29.25 -26.56 10.07
CA ARG A 404 -28.71 -25.30 9.55
C ARG A 404 -29.83 -24.42 9.01
N ALA A 405 -30.72 -24.97 8.19
CA ALA A 405 -31.85 -24.23 7.62
C ALA A 405 -32.85 -23.75 8.69
N ALA A 406 -33.11 -24.54 9.74
CA ALA A 406 -33.96 -24.13 10.86
C ALA A 406 -33.35 -22.97 11.65
N LEU A 407 -32.07 -23.07 12.01
CA LEU A 407 -31.34 -22.02 12.74
C LEU A 407 -31.30 -20.71 11.92
N LEU A 408 -31.02 -20.77 10.62
CA LEU A 408 -31.01 -19.56 9.79
C LEU A 408 -32.39 -18.86 9.76
N ARG A 409 -33.50 -19.60 9.75
CA ARG A 409 -34.85 -19.02 9.79
C ARG A 409 -35.20 -18.41 11.15
N GLU A 410 -34.62 -18.93 12.22
CA GLU A 410 -34.76 -18.37 13.57
C GLU A 410 -33.93 -17.09 13.74
N MET A 411 -32.71 -17.10 13.20
CA MET A 411 -31.71 -16.05 13.35
C MET A 411 -32.00 -14.79 12.52
N PHE A 412 -32.39 -14.94 11.25
CA PHE A 412 -32.50 -13.84 10.30
C PHE A 412 -33.87 -13.15 10.40
N ALA A 413 -33.92 -11.83 10.18
CA ALA A 413 -35.21 -11.13 10.04
C ALA A 413 -36.05 -11.75 8.92
N GLU A 414 -35.41 -11.94 7.76
CA GLU A 414 -36.00 -12.59 6.60
C GLU A 414 -34.92 -13.39 5.89
N ILE A 415 -35.24 -14.62 5.51
CA ILE A 415 -34.37 -15.45 4.67
C ILE A 415 -35.20 -16.22 3.65
N GLY A 416 -34.92 -15.98 2.37
CA GLY A 416 -35.66 -16.58 1.27
C GLY A 416 -35.38 -18.08 1.09
N GLU A 417 -36.20 -18.70 0.24
CA GLU A 417 -36.03 -20.08 -0.18
C GLU A 417 -34.64 -20.31 -0.83
N ASN A 418 -34.10 -21.51 -0.66
CA ASN A 418 -32.79 -21.94 -1.20
C ASN A 418 -31.59 -21.11 -0.75
N ALA A 419 -31.72 -20.26 0.27
CA ALA A 419 -30.59 -19.56 0.85
C ALA A 419 -29.63 -20.54 1.55
N TYR A 420 -28.35 -20.42 1.26
CA TYR A 420 -27.28 -21.22 1.85
C TYR A 420 -26.14 -20.32 2.31
N ILE A 421 -25.74 -20.49 3.57
CA ILE A 421 -24.58 -19.82 4.17
C ILE A 421 -23.64 -20.93 4.63
N GLU A 422 -22.36 -20.82 4.29
CA GLU A 422 -21.36 -21.78 4.74
C GLU A 422 -20.75 -21.34 6.08
N PRO A 423 -20.81 -22.16 7.14
CA PRO A 423 -20.15 -21.85 8.40
C PRO A 423 -18.61 -21.79 8.29
N PRO A 424 -17.93 -20.92 9.05
CA PRO A 424 -18.52 -20.07 10.08
C PRO A 424 -19.09 -18.77 9.50
N PHE A 425 -20.16 -18.32 10.14
CA PHE A 425 -20.86 -17.06 9.93
C PHE A 425 -20.68 -16.15 11.14
N HIS A 426 -20.57 -14.84 10.91
CA HIS A 426 -20.39 -13.85 11.96
C HIS A 426 -21.40 -12.71 11.81
N ALA A 427 -22.06 -12.34 12.91
CA ALA A 427 -22.93 -11.17 12.98
C ALA A 427 -22.95 -10.57 14.39
N ASN A 428 -23.27 -9.28 14.52
CA ASN A 428 -23.34 -8.60 15.82
C ASN A 428 -24.67 -8.88 16.54
N PHE A 429 -25.77 -8.90 15.78
CA PHE A 429 -27.13 -9.21 16.23
C PHE A 429 -27.63 -10.55 15.67
N GLY A 430 -26.70 -11.43 15.30
CA GLY A 430 -27.01 -12.79 14.85
C GLY A 430 -27.81 -12.92 13.55
N GLY A 431 -28.02 -11.84 12.79
CA GLY A 431 -28.89 -11.83 11.61
C GLY A 431 -30.23 -11.11 11.84
N ARG A 432 -30.51 -10.62 13.06
CA ARG A 432 -31.81 -10.07 13.43
C ARG A 432 -32.25 -8.84 12.61
N HIS A 433 -31.31 -8.13 11.99
CA HIS A 433 -31.55 -6.99 11.09
C HIS A 433 -31.21 -7.31 9.63
N VAL A 434 -31.04 -8.59 9.29
CA VAL A 434 -30.63 -9.02 7.95
C VAL A 434 -31.80 -9.63 7.20
N HIS A 435 -32.06 -9.07 6.03
CA HIS A 435 -33.09 -9.50 5.10
C HIS A 435 -32.43 -10.06 3.85
N ILE A 436 -32.62 -11.36 3.59
CA ILE A 436 -32.04 -12.06 2.45
C ILE A 436 -33.15 -12.60 1.55
N GLY A 437 -33.04 -12.32 0.25
CA GLY A 437 -33.90 -12.88 -0.80
C GLY A 437 -33.72 -14.38 -1.01
N ARG A 438 -34.29 -14.87 -2.11
CA ARG A 438 -34.20 -16.29 -2.53
C ARG A 438 -32.89 -16.58 -3.24
N ASP A 439 -32.52 -17.85 -3.29
CA ASP A 439 -31.36 -18.36 -4.05
C ASP A 439 -30.03 -17.65 -3.67
N PHE A 440 -29.91 -17.24 -2.41
CA PHE A 440 -28.71 -16.63 -1.87
C PHE A 440 -27.64 -17.67 -1.57
N TYR A 441 -26.39 -17.40 -1.94
CA TYR A 441 -25.26 -18.23 -1.58
C TYR A 441 -24.15 -17.41 -0.93
N ALA A 442 -23.72 -17.82 0.26
CA ALA A 442 -22.52 -17.28 0.90
C ALA A 442 -21.53 -18.39 1.23
N ASN A 443 -20.28 -18.16 0.81
CA ASN A 443 -19.15 -19.02 1.12
C ASN A 443 -18.56 -18.68 2.51
N PHE A 444 -17.50 -19.39 2.91
CA PHE A 444 -16.90 -19.35 4.26
C PHE A 444 -16.64 -17.92 4.79
N ASN A 445 -16.87 -17.73 6.09
CA ASN A 445 -16.52 -16.52 6.84
C ASN A 445 -17.28 -15.27 6.39
N LEU A 446 -18.56 -15.40 6.00
CA LEU A 446 -19.41 -14.23 5.81
C LEU A 446 -19.52 -13.47 7.15
N THR A 447 -19.22 -12.17 7.13
CA THR A 447 -19.31 -11.29 8.30
C THR A 447 -20.28 -10.14 8.03
N LEU A 448 -21.35 -10.07 8.83
CA LEU A 448 -22.39 -9.05 8.74
C LEU A 448 -22.38 -8.19 10.01
N VAL A 449 -21.90 -6.95 9.92
CA VAL A 449 -21.97 -5.99 11.03
C VAL A 449 -23.36 -5.36 10.99
N ASP A 450 -24.36 -6.08 11.49
CA ASP A 450 -25.81 -5.89 11.35
C ASP A 450 -26.42 -5.02 12.47
N ASP A 451 -25.72 -3.98 12.90
CA ASP A 451 -26.24 -2.99 13.86
C ASP A 451 -27.36 -2.09 13.30
N ALA A 452 -27.57 -2.13 11.99
CA ALA A 452 -28.75 -1.65 11.28
C ALA A 452 -29.09 -2.60 10.12
N ASP A 453 -30.16 -2.29 9.39
CA ASP A 453 -30.66 -3.16 8.34
C ASP A 453 -29.62 -3.44 7.23
N ILE A 454 -29.43 -4.73 6.93
CA ILE A 454 -28.74 -5.21 5.73
C ILE A 454 -29.79 -5.89 4.85
N ARG A 455 -30.03 -5.35 3.67
CA ARG A 455 -30.98 -5.91 2.69
C ARG A 455 -30.22 -6.49 1.50
N ILE A 456 -30.44 -7.76 1.19
CA ILE A 456 -29.81 -8.48 0.08
C ILE A 456 -30.90 -9.08 -0.80
N GLY A 457 -30.89 -8.74 -2.09
CA GLY A 457 -31.85 -9.24 -3.07
C GLY A 457 -31.70 -10.71 -3.43
N ASP A 458 -32.54 -11.15 -4.37
CA ASP A 458 -32.58 -12.52 -4.88
C ASP A 458 -31.30 -12.86 -5.69
N GLY A 459 -30.87 -14.13 -5.68
CA GLY A 459 -29.80 -14.64 -6.55
C GLY A 459 -28.40 -14.10 -6.24
N CYS A 460 -28.19 -13.48 -5.07
CA CYS A 460 -26.90 -12.93 -4.71
C CYS A 460 -25.88 -14.01 -4.30
N MET A 461 -24.62 -13.76 -4.64
CA MET A 461 -23.50 -14.64 -4.29
C MET A 461 -22.41 -13.88 -3.54
N CYS A 462 -21.99 -14.42 -2.40
CA CYS A 462 -20.85 -13.95 -1.62
C CYS A 462 -19.74 -15.00 -1.65
N ALA A 463 -18.57 -14.62 -2.15
CA ALA A 463 -17.37 -15.44 -2.05
C ALA A 463 -16.78 -15.44 -0.62
N PRO A 464 -15.70 -16.18 -0.32
CA PRO A 464 -15.19 -16.28 1.04
C PRO A 464 -14.71 -14.95 1.63
N ASN A 465 -14.89 -14.78 2.93
CA ASN A 465 -14.41 -13.64 3.73
C ASN A 465 -14.99 -12.28 3.32
N VAL A 466 -16.22 -12.26 2.78
CA VAL A 466 -16.93 -11.00 2.51
C VAL A 466 -17.38 -10.37 3.83
N VAL A 467 -17.21 -9.04 3.92
CA VAL A 467 -17.66 -8.22 5.06
C VAL A 467 -18.67 -7.19 4.58
N ILE A 468 -19.87 -7.18 5.18
CA ILE A 468 -20.88 -6.15 4.94
C ILE A 468 -21.12 -5.44 6.27
N ALA A 469 -20.85 -4.14 6.33
CA ALA A 469 -20.91 -3.40 7.57
C ALA A 469 -21.87 -2.21 7.52
N THR A 470 -22.75 -2.14 8.52
CA THR A 470 -23.64 -0.98 8.73
C THR A 470 -23.11 -0.03 9.81
N ALA A 471 -22.31 -0.53 10.75
CA ALA A 471 -21.74 0.25 11.84
C ALA A 471 -20.45 0.97 11.46
N ALA A 472 -20.28 2.20 11.97
CA ALA A 472 -19.02 2.92 11.99
C ALA A 472 -18.90 3.81 13.24
N HIS A 473 -17.68 4.26 13.52
CA HIS A 473 -17.40 5.21 14.59
C HIS A 473 -17.20 6.62 14.03
N PRO A 474 -17.59 7.68 14.76
CA PRO A 474 -17.19 9.05 14.43
C PRO A 474 -15.68 9.16 14.25
N ILE A 475 -15.16 10.01 13.36
CA ILE A 475 -13.70 10.15 13.17
C ILE A 475 -13.04 10.83 14.38
N ASP A 476 -13.78 11.75 15.02
CA ASP A 476 -13.34 12.53 16.16
C ASP A 476 -12.77 11.64 17.28
N PRO A 477 -11.51 11.85 17.72
CA PRO A 477 -10.88 11.02 18.73
C PRO A 477 -11.58 11.02 20.08
N GLU A 478 -12.28 12.09 20.47
CA GLU A 478 -12.98 12.14 21.75
C GLU A 478 -14.25 11.29 21.72
N MET A 479 -15.04 11.41 20.66
CA MET A 479 -16.20 10.54 20.42
C MET A 479 -15.79 9.07 20.30
N ARG A 480 -14.66 8.77 19.63
CA ARG A 480 -14.13 7.38 19.57
C ARG A 480 -13.63 6.87 20.91
N ARG A 481 -13.01 7.71 21.74
CA ARG A 481 -12.61 7.32 23.11
C ARG A 481 -13.82 7.00 23.98
N ALA A 482 -14.94 7.68 23.74
CA ALA A 482 -16.22 7.36 24.35
C ALA A 482 -16.89 6.11 23.73
N ALA A 483 -16.26 5.43 22.77
CA ALA A 483 -16.79 4.25 22.07
C ALA A 483 -18.13 4.48 21.37
N LEU A 484 -18.43 5.73 20.99
CA LEU A 484 -19.66 6.07 20.27
C LEU A 484 -19.68 5.46 18.87
N GLN A 485 -20.87 5.08 18.40
CA GLN A 485 -21.11 4.43 17.12
C GLN A 485 -22.31 5.07 16.41
N TYR A 486 -22.37 4.96 15.08
CA TYR A 486 -23.57 5.22 14.27
C TYR A 486 -23.72 4.11 13.23
N ASN A 487 -24.96 3.85 12.81
CA ASN A 487 -25.28 2.76 11.90
C ASN A 487 -26.01 3.30 10.67
N LEU A 488 -25.58 2.91 9.47
CA LEU A 488 -26.22 3.27 8.22
C LEU A 488 -26.55 1.99 7.45
N PRO A 489 -27.82 1.80 7.04
CA PRO A 489 -28.25 0.56 6.40
C PRO A 489 -27.53 0.33 5.07
N VAL A 490 -27.35 -0.94 4.71
CA VAL A 490 -26.75 -1.35 3.44
C VAL A 490 -27.81 -2.06 2.59
N THR A 491 -27.86 -1.73 1.30
CA THR A 491 -28.78 -2.36 0.35
C THR A 491 -28.00 -2.97 -0.81
N ILE A 492 -28.23 -4.25 -1.07
CA ILE A 492 -27.65 -5.01 -2.18
C ILE A 492 -28.81 -5.48 -3.05
N GLY A 493 -28.79 -5.10 -4.32
CA GLY A 493 -29.78 -5.47 -5.33
C GLY A 493 -29.78 -6.96 -5.66
N ASN A 494 -30.54 -7.33 -6.68
CA ASN A 494 -30.64 -8.73 -7.13
C ASN A 494 -29.43 -9.15 -7.97
N ASN A 495 -29.10 -10.44 -7.99
CA ASN A 495 -28.04 -11.05 -8.81
C ASN A 495 -26.65 -10.40 -8.63
N VAL A 496 -26.36 -9.86 -7.45
CA VAL A 496 -25.06 -9.26 -7.16
C VAL A 496 -24.05 -10.35 -6.80
N TRP A 497 -22.83 -10.24 -7.32
CA TRP A 497 -21.71 -11.11 -6.93
C TRP A 497 -20.64 -10.32 -6.19
N LEU A 498 -20.41 -10.66 -4.93
CA LEU A 498 -19.32 -10.12 -4.11
C LEU A 498 -18.12 -11.09 -4.10
N GLY A 499 -17.01 -10.65 -4.68
CA GLY A 499 -15.76 -11.40 -4.75
C GLY A 499 -15.08 -11.58 -3.40
N ALA A 500 -14.12 -12.52 -3.34
CA ALA A 500 -13.52 -12.94 -2.08
C ALA A 500 -12.84 -11.77 -1.35
N GLY A 501 -13.10 -11.61 -0.06
CA GLY A 501 -12.53 -10.51 0.73
C GLY A 501 -13.07 -9.12 0.38
N ALA A 502 -14.18 -9.00 -0.36
CA ALA A 502 -14.81 -7.71 -0.60
C ALA A 502 -15.42 -7.14 0.71
N ILE A 503 -15.33 -5.82 0.86
CA ILE A 503 -15.81 -5.08 2.04
C ILE A 503 -16.81 -4.02 1.59
N VAL A 504 -18.04 -4.08 2.09
CA VAL A 504 -19.10 -3.08 1.83
C VAL A 504 -19.26 -2.20 3.06
N LEU A 505 -19.08 -0.88 2.91
CA LEU A 505 -19.12 0.08 4.00
C LEU A 505 -20.54 0.60 4.31
N PRO A 506 -20.74 1.24 5.49
CA PRO A 506 -22.03 1.76 5.92
C PRO A 506 -22.71 2.69 4.90
N GLY A 507 -24.02 2.54 4.74
CA GLY A 507 -24.83 3.42 3.88
C GLY A 507 -24.74 3.15 2.38
N VAL A 508 -24.00 2.11 1.97
CA VAL A 508 -23.82 1.79 0.55
C VAL A 508 -25.03 1.07 -0.03
N THR A 509 -25.40 1.47 -1.25
CA THR A 509 -26.32 0.74 -2.13
C THR A 509 -25.58 0.17 -3.34
N ILE A 510 -25.74 -1.13 -3.61
CA ILE A 510 -25.21 -1.82 -4.80
C ILE A 510 -26.39 -2.20 -5.68
N GLY A 511 -26.43 -1.67 -6.91
CA GLY A 511 -27.50 -1.98 -7.87
C GLY A 511 -27.45 -3.41 -8.41
N ASP A 512 -28.56 -3.83 -9.00
CA ASP A 512 -28.77 -5.19 -9.54
C ASP A 512 -27.70 -5.63 -10.54
N ASN A 513 -27.44 -6.93 -10.61
CA ASN A 513 -26.53 -7.62 -11.52
C ASN A 513 -25.05 -7.21 -11.38
N THR A 514 -24.70 -6.37 -10.41
CA THR A 514 -23.35 -5.83 -10.28
C THR A 514 -22.37 -6.86 -9.71
N VAL A 515 -21.16 -6.87 -10.27
CA VAL A 515 -20.05 -7.70 -9.82
C VAL A 515 -19.03 -6.84 -9.10
N VAL A 516 -18.73 -7.19 -7.84
CA VAL A 516 -17.68 -6.56 -7.04
C VAL A 516 -16.47 -7.51 -7.00
N GLY A 517 -15.34 -7.06 -7.52
CA GLY A 517 -14.12 -7.87 -7.57
C GLY A 517 -13.57 -8.23 -6.19
N ALA A 518 -12.76 -9.30 -6.16
CA ALA A 518 -12.09 -9.75 -4.94
C ALA A 518 -11.21 -8.65 -4.32
N GLY A 519 -11.26 -8.53 -2.99
CA GLY A 519 -10.51 -7.54 -2.21
C GLY A 519 -10.96 -6.08 -2.38
N ALA A 520 -12.08 -5.84 -3.06
CA ALA A 520 -12.58 -4.48 -3.26
C ALA A 520 -13.15 -3.88 -1.97
N VAL A 521 -12.99 -2.56 -1.79
CA VAL A 521 -13.55 -1.82 -0.65
C VAL A 521 -14.57 -0.82 -1.16
N VAL A 522 -15.85 -1.17 -1.06
CA VAL A 522 -16.98 -0.39 -1.59
C VAL A 522 -17.32 0.73 -0.62
N THR A 523 -16.86 1.94 -0.95
CA THR A 523 -17.05 3.15 -0.12
C THR A 523 -18.14 4.10 -0.63
N LYS A 524 -18.73 3.80 -1.79
CA LYS A 524 -19.77 4.60 -2.46
C LYS A 524 -20.75 3.66 -3.16
N ASN A 525 -21.97 4.15 -3.41
CA ASN A 525 -22.97 3.41 -4.16
C ASN A 525 -22.43 2.96 -5.53
N LEU A 526 -22.82 1.76 -5.93
CA LEU A 526 -22.52 1.20 -7.25
C LEU A 526 -23.82 1.10 -8.06
N PRO A 527 -23.81 1.55 -9.33
CA PRO A 527 -24.97 1.37 -10.20
C PRO A 527 -25.22 -0.12 -10.49
N ALA A 528 -26.34 -0.43 -11.14
CA ALA A 528 -26.63 -1.76 -11.66
C ALA A 528 -25.80 -2.08 -12.92
N ASN A 529 -25.64 -3.36 -13.24
CA ASN A 529 -25.02 -3.88 -14.47
C ASN A 529 -23.54 -3.46 -14.67
N VAL A 530 -22.76 -3.35 -13.60
CA VAL A 530 -21.34 -2.99 -13.70
C VAL A 530 -20.41 -4.01 -13.05
N VAL A 531 -19.16 -4.00 -13.49
CA VAL A 531 -18.04 -4.63 -12.78
C VAL A 531 -17.28 -3.53 -12.05
N ALA A 532 -17.18 -3.64 -10.72
CA ALA A 532 -16.45 -2.70 -9.88
C ALA A 532 -15.29 -3.40 -9.14
N VAL A 533 -14.11 -2.78 -9.11
CA VAL A 533 -12.91 -3.35 -8.48
C VAL A 533 -12.10 -2.30 -7.73
N GLY A 534 -11.20 -2.74 -6.86
CA GLY A 534 -10.18 -1.88 -6.23
C GLY A 534 -10.48 -1.43 -4.81
N ASN A 535 -9.50 -0.76 -4.19
CA ASN A 535 -9.60 -0.15 -2.87
C ASN A 535 -9.13 1.31 -2.97
N PRO A 536 -10.04 2.30 -2.96
CA PRO A 536 -11.51 2.12 -2.91
C PRO A 536 -12.09 1.60 -4.24
N ALA A 537 -13.23 0.92 -4.19
CA ALA A 537 -13.88 0.33 -5.36
C ALA A 537 -14.31 1.41 -6.36
N ARG A 538 -14.07 1.15 -7.64
CA ARG A 538 -14.48 1.98 -8.77
C ARG A 538 -15.09 1.11 -9.85
N VAL A 539 -16.06 1.65 -10.57
CA VAL A 539 -16.60 1.02 -11.77
C VAL A 539 -15.45 0.89 -12.77
N LEU A 540 -15.19 -0.35 -13.20
CA LEU A 540 -14.19 -0.68 -14.21
C LEU A 540 -14.81 -0.63 -15.60
N ARG A 541 -15.99 -1.25 -15.75
CA ARG A 541 -16.76 -1.31 -16.99
C ARG A 541 -18.20 -1.75 -16.73
N GLU A 542 -19.04 -1.61 -17.74
CA GLU A 542 -20.38 -2.20 -17.77
C GLU A 542 -20.34 -3.70 -18.12
N ILE A 543 -21.39 -4.41 -17.73
CA ILE A 543 -21.68 -5.81 -18.11
C ILE A 543 -22.50 -5.77 -19.41
N GLY A 544 -22.10 -6.55 -20.43
CA GLY A 544 -22.75 -6.48 -21.74
C GLY A 544 -22.63 -7.74 -22.58
N GLU A 545 -22.84 -7.62 -23.90
CA GLU A 545 -22.84 -8.76 -24.85
C GLU A 545 -21.56 -9.61 -24.80
N HIS A 546 -20.41 -8.99 -24.50
CA HIS A 546 -19.16 -9.71 -24.34
C HIS A 546 -19.25 -10.78 -23.25
N ASP A 547 -19.88 -10.46 -22.12
CA ASP A 547 -20.01 -11.35 -20.95
C ASP A 547 -21.00 -12.51 -21.19
N LYS A 548 -21.87 -12.38 -22.21
CA LYS A 548 -22.75 -13.48 -22.66
C LYS A 548 -21.98 -14.51 -23.48
N ILE A 549 -20.91 -14.09 -24.15
CA ILE A 549 -20.08 -14.96 -25.00
C ILE A 549 -18.92 -15.52 -24.21
N TYR A 550 -18.28 -14.73 -23.34
CA TYR A 550 -17.06 -15.07 -22.62
C TYR A 550 -17.26 -14.99 -21.10
N TYR A 551 -16.97 -16.07 -20.38
CA TYR A 551 -17.09 -16.11 -18.92
C TYR A 551 -15.74 -15.93 -18.19
N HIS A 552 -14.62 -16.20 -18.86
CA HIS A 552 -13.30 -15.96 -18.29
C HIS A 552 -12.25 -15.76 -19.38
N LYS A 553 -11.74 -14.52 -19.51
CA LYS A 553 -10.75 -14.15 -20.53
C LYS A 553 -11.24 -14.55 -21.94
N ASP A 554 -10.61 -15.53 -22.55
CA ASP A 554 -10.89 -16.07 -23.88
C ASP A 554 -11.77 -17.33 -23.86
N LEU A 555 -12.15 -17.82 -22.67
CA LEU A 555 -13.06 -18.95 -22.52
C LEU A 555 -14.50 -18.54 -22.81
N LYS A 556 -15.10 -19.22 -23.80
CA LYS A 556 -16.47 -18.99 -24.25
C LYS A 556 -17.45 -19.90 -23.53
N VAL A 557 -18.67 -19.41 -23.31
CA VAL A 557 -19.78 -20.23 -22.80
C VAL A 557 -20.08 -21.34 -23.81
N ASP A 558 -20.07 -22.59 -23.35
CA ASP A 558 -20.28 -23.81 -24.16
C ASP A 558 -21.37 -24.73 -23.59
N LEU A 559 -22.25 -24.16 -22.75
CA LEU A 559 -23.37 -24.84 -22.09
C LEU A 559 -24.62 -24.97 -22.97
#